data_AF-A0A7S1HCT6-F1
#
_entry.id   AF-A0A7S1HCT6-F1
#
_cell.length_a   1.000
_cell.length_b   1.000
_cell.length_c   1.000
_cell.angle_alpha   90.00
_cell.angle_beta   90.00
_cell.angle_gamma   90.00
#
_symmetry.space_group_name_H-M   'P 1'
#
loop_
_entity.id
_entity.type
_entity.pdbx_description
1 polymer ?
#
loop_
_entity_poly.entity_id
_entity_poly.type
_entity_poly.pdbx_seq_one_letter_code
_entity_poly.pdbx_strand_id
1 'polypeptide(L)'
;RDCRSPRPHPGRPRPAAGGPGRDWRARHRDQRHQPDLLPGDHRPERLRRGEDVCGCTGGDPQMMNRRDFAALGLGAVALPALAHDAGFDALTESFLEALWKLDPDAAVAAGRFEFAPLITPPSDAQRRKTGSFLNLWLNRFERLPDAPLSTSQRMDRTMLLAKLRSDLWRLDVLKEWSWNPAEHNPAGPIDLILNTDWAPEQARVKALHERLKKLPAFYAAARASLSNVTREHTELALQQAPGVLAVLDDVESHAQQLGLGSLMRPDLDAA
;
A
#
# COMPACT_ATOMS: atom_id res chain seq x y z
N ARG A 1 71.25 1.60 32.00
CA ARG A 1 70.18 2.60 32.16
C ARG A 1 68.93 2.02 31.54
N ASP A 2 68.04 1.56 32.41
CA ASP A 2 66.72 0.99 32.14
C ASP A 2 65.84 1.92 31.30
N CYS A 3 64.91 1.34 30.52
CA CYS A 3 63.49 1.36 30.88
C CYS A 3 62.67 0.45 29.95
N ARG A 4 61.89 -0.42 30.60
CA ARG A 4 61.03 -1.47 30.04
C ARG A 4 59.70 -0.91 29.55
N SER A 5 59.08 -1.68 28.66
CA SER A 5 57.67 -1.65 28.27
C SER A 5 56.69 -1.57 29.46
N PRO A 6 55.55 -0.88 29.34
CA PRO A 6 54.52 -0.90 30.37
C PRO A 6 53.63 -2.16 30.25
N ARG A 7 53.51 -2.89 31.36
CA ARG A 7 52.49 -3.92 31.63
C ARG A 7 51.30 -3.30 32.39
N PRO A 8 50.12 -3.96 32.40
CA PRO A 8 48.84 -3.32 32.70
C PRO A 8 48.55 -3.21 34.20
N HIS A 9 47.76 -2.20 34.58
CA HIS A 9 47.27 -2.04 35.96
C HIS A 9 45.97 -2.84 36.22
N PRO A 10 45.77 -3.34 37.45
CA PRO A 10 44.65 -4.20 37.82
C PRO A 10 43.40 -3.37 38.20
N GLY A 11 42.22 -3.97 37.95
CA GLY A 11 40.92 -3.30 37.97
C GLY A 11 40.31 -2.98 39.33
N ARG A 12 39.05 -2.52 39.26
CA ARG A 12 38.00 -2.56 40.32
C ARG A 12 36.61 -2.25 39.68
N PRO A 13 35.49 -2.55 40.35
CA PRO A 13 34.43 -3.42 39.81
C PRO A 13 33.19 -2.69 39.26
N ARG A 14 32.36 -3.46 38.55
CA ARG A 14 31.00 -3.11 38.11
C ARG A 14 30.13 -2.61 39.28
N PRO A 15 29.25 -1.63 39.05
CA PRO A 15 27.98 -1.56 39.75
C PRO A 15 26.90 -2.32 38.95
N ALA A 16 26.24 -3.25 39.62
CA ALA A 16 24.93 -3.74 39.24
C ALA A 16 23.86 -2.71 39.67
N ALA A 17 22.95 -2.37 38.77
CA ALA A 17 21.63 -1.79 39.02
C ALA A 17 20.85 -1.96 37.70
N GLY A 18 19.72 -2.68 37.60
CA GLY A 18 18.66 -2.84 38.58
C GLY A 18 17.77 -1.60 38.59
N GLY A 19 16.88 -1.46 37.59
CA GLY A 19 15.90 -0.37 37.49
C GLY A 19 15.07 -0.45 36.20
N PRO A 20 13.80 -0.01 36.20
CA PRO A 20 12.66 -0.85 35.84
C PRO A 20 12.29 -0.86 34.35
N GLY A 21 11.59 -1.95 33.98
CA GLY A 21 11.06 -2.19 32.63
C GLY A 21 10.24 -1.03 32.09
N ARG A 22 10.59 -0.60 30.88
CA ARG A 22 9.74 0.28 30.09
C ARG A 22 8.80 -0.59 29.27
N ASP A 23 7.56 -0.59 29.74
CA ASP A 23 6.37 -1.11 29.09
C ASP A 23 6.23 -0.47 27.69
N TRP A 24 6.48 -1.25 26.64
CA TRP A 24 6.26 -0.86 25.23
C TRP A 24 4.82 -1.11 24.78
N ARG A 25 3.84 -1.12 25.69
CA ARG A 25 2.43 -1.16 25.29
C ARG A 25 2.04 0.06 24.46
N ALA A 26 2.00 -0.20 23.15
CA ALA A 26 1.11 0.33 22.13
C ALA A 26 0.17 1.46 22.59
N ARG A 27 0.56 2.69 22.31
CA ARG A 27 -0.42 3.74 22.02
C ARG A 27 -0.65 3.72 20.52
N HIS A 28 -1.73 3.09 20.09
CA HIS A 28 -2.28 3.31 18.75
C HIS A 28 -2.63 4.80 18.63
N ARG A 29 -1.76 5.55 17.95
CA ARG A 29 -2.04 6.92 17.54
C ARG A 29 -2.35 6.87 16.05
N ASP A 30 -3.63 7.08 15.76
CA ASP A 30 -4.25 7.30 14.45
C ASP A 30 -3.34 8.24 13.60
N GLN A 31 -2.64 7.68 12.62
CA GLN A 31 -1.88 8.44 11.62
C GLN A 31 -2.67 8.47 10.30
N ARG A 32 -3.75 9.25 10.30
CA ARG A 32 -4.26 9.85 9.06
C ARG A 32 -3.53 11.18 8.88
N HIS A 33 -2.44 11.17 8.13
CA HIS A 33 -1.83 12.39 7.60
C HIS A 33 -2.46 12.69 6.24
N GLN A 34 -3.45 13.57 6.27
CA GLN A 34 -4.02 14.22 5.10
C GLN A 34 -3.52 15.68 5.13
N PRO A 35 -2.78 16.16 4.12
CA PRO A 35 -2.45 17.57 4.05
C PRO A 35 -3.64 18.33 3.45
N ASP A 36 -4.37 19.04 4.32
CA ASP A 36 -5.29 20.10 3.93
C ASP A 36 -4.49 21.28 3.38
N LEU A 37 -4.88 21.80 2.21
CA LEU A 37 -4.79 23.23 1.87
C LEU A 37 -5.51 23.49 0.53
N LEU A 38 -6.71 24.08 0.58
CA LEU A 38 -7.16 25.17 -0.30
C LEU A 38 -8.26 25.98 0.41
N PRO A 39 -8.12 27.31 0.57
CA PRO A 39 -9.18 28.17 1.11
C PRO A 39 -10.05 28.75 0.00
N GLY A 40 -11.37 28.70 0.17
CA GLY A 40 -12.33 29.29 -0.76
C GLY A 40 -13.76 29.21 -0.26
N ASP A 41 -14.06 29.92 0.82
CA ASP A 41 -15.40 30.06 1.37
C ASP A 41 -16.16 31.14 0.60
N HIS A 42 -17.13 30.75 -0.23
CA HIS A 42 -18.17 31.65 -0.74
C HIS A 42 -19.54 31.20 -0.22
N ARG A 43 -20.09 31.99 0.71
CA ARG A 43 -21.48 31.88 1.16
C ARG A 43 -22.45 32.23 0.01
N PRO A 44 -23.58 31.53 -0.16
CA PRO A 44 -24.62 32.00 -1.06
C PRO A 44 -25.42 33.12 -0.39
N GLU A 45 -25.38 34.31 -0.99
CA GLU A 45 -26.28 35.42 -0.67
C GLU A 45 -27.72 35.09 -1.11
N ARG A 46 -28.63 35.44 -0.21
CA ARG A 46 -30.06 35.21 -0.29
C ARG A 46 -30.68 36.24 -1.25
N LEU A 47 -30.97 35.84 -2.48
CA LEU A 47 -31.69 36.68 -3.45
C LEU A 47 -33.10 36.99 -2.93
N ARG A 48 -33.34 38.28 -2.66
CA ARG A 48 -34.63 38.85 -2.28
C ARG A 48 -35.56 38.89 -3.50
N ARG A 49 -36.84 38.60 -3.26
CA ARG A 49 -37.95 38.90 -4.17
C ARG A 49 -37.97 40.40 -4.47
N GLY A 50 -37.94 40.75 -5.74
CA GLY A 50 -38.38 42.03 -6.27
C GLY A 50 -39.48 41.75 -7.29
N GLU A 51 -40.72 42.04 -6.90
CA GLU A 51 -41.81 42.31 -7.82
C GLU A 51 -41.47 43.60 -8.57
N ASP A 52 -41.61 43.61 -9.89
CA ASP A 52 -42.02 44.82 -10.61
C ASP A 52 -42.65 44.43 -11.95
N VAL A 53 -43.91 44.84 -12.05
CA VAL A 53 -44.82 44.72 -13.18
C VAL A 53 -44.51 45.86 -14.15
N CYS A 54 -44.33 45.55 -15.44
CA CYS A 54 -44.66 46.52 -16.48
C CYS A 54 -45.15 45.77 -17.72
N GLY A 55 -46.41 46.02 -18.07
CA GLY A 55 -47.07 45.42 -19.21
C GLY A 55 -46.68 46.09 -20.52
N CYS A 56 -46.60 45.29 -21.58
CA CYS A 56 -46.75 45.74 -22.94
C CYS A 56 -47.75 44.81 -23.65
N THR A 57 -48.65 45.47 -24.35
CA THR A 57 -49.87 45.01 -25.01
C THR A 57 -49.63 44.20 -26.29
N GLY A 58 -50.48 43.20 -26.52
CA GLY A 58 -51.17 42.97 -27.80
C GLY A 58 -50.36 42.39 -28.97
N GLY A 59 -50.55 41.10 -29.23
CA GLY A 59 -50.27 40.43 -30.50
C GLY A 59 -50.90 39.04 -30.53
N ASP A 60 -51.78 38.80 -31.50
CA ASP A 60 -52.67 37.63 -31.62
C ASP A 60 -51.97 36.26 -31.54
N PRO A 61 -52.53 35.28 -30.80
CA PRO A 61 -52.05 33.90 -30.86
C PRO A 61 -52.66 33.20 -32.08
N GLN A 62 -51.87 33.00 -33.13
CA GLN A 62 -52.20 31.97 -34.11
C GLN A 62 -52.25 30.61 -33.39
N MET A 63 -53.42 29.99 -33.43
CA MET A 63 -53.65 28.63 -32.94
C MET A 63 -52.76 27.64 -33.70
N MET A 64 -51.66 27.23 -33.07
CA MET A 64 -50.94 26.01 -33.46
C MET A 64 -51.78 24.81 -33.01
N ASN A 65 -52.17 23.99 -33.97
CA ASN A 65 -53.02 22.82 -33.80
C ASN A 65 -52.40 21.84 -32.79
N ARG A 66 -53.18 21.38 -31.79
CA ARG A 66 -52.74 20.48 -30.70
C ARG A 66 -52.46 19.03 -31.16
N ARG A 67 -52.12 18.80 -32.43
CA ARG A 67 -52.03 17.46 -33.02
C ARG A 67 -50.65 17.05 -33.54
N ASP A 68 -49.64 17.92 -33.48
CA ASP A 68 -48.34 17.62 -34.11
C ASP A 68 -47.18 17.32 -33.14
N PHE A 69 -47.44 17.16 -31.83
CA PHE A 69 -46.42 16.78 -30.85
C PHE A 69 -46.48 15.32 -30.39
N ALA A 70 -47.08 14.43 -31.19
CA ALA A 70 -47.18 13.00 -30.87
C ALA A 70 -46.12 12.13 -31.56
N ALA A 71 -44.88 12.62 -31.72
CA ALA A 71 -43.79 11.78 -32.22
C ALA A 71 -42.37 12.21 -31.77
N LEU A 72 -42.22 12.87 -30.62
CA LEU A 72 -40.91 12.89 -29.95
C LEU A 72 -40.76 11.55 -29.24
N GLY A 73 -40.17 10.60 -29.97
CA GLY A 73 -39.88 9.27 -29.48
C GLY A 73 -39.24 9.33 -28.09
N LEU A 74 -39.76 8.50 -27.19
CA LEU A 74 -39.04 8.05 -26.01
C LEU A 74 -37.80 7.29 -26.52
N GLY A 75 -36.79 8.02 -26.95
CA GLY A 75 -35.45 7.48 -27.06
C GLY A 75 -35.11 6.99 -25.67
N ALA A 76 -34.91 5.68 -25.53
CA ALA A 76 -34.40 5.11 -24.31
C ALA A 76 -33.06 5.78 -24.02
N VAL A 77 -33.08 6.84 -23.21
CA VAL A 77 -31.88 7.36 -22.58
C VAL A 77 -31.48 6.24 -21.65
N ALA A 78 -30.60 5.36 -22.13
CA ALA A 78 -29.95 4.36 -21.31
C ALA A 78 -29.24 5.15 -20.21
N LEU A 79 -29.85 5.22 -19.03
CA LEU A 79 -29.29 5.91 -17.90
C LEU A 79 -27.94 5.22 -17.63
N PRO A 80 -26.80 5.92 -17.72
CA PRO A 80 -25.49 5.30 -17.51
C PRO A 80 -25.30 4.74 -16.09
N ALA A 81 -26.27 5.00 -15.18
CA ALA A 81 -26.38 4.36 -13.88
C ALA A 81 -26.83 2.88 -13.94
N LEU A 82 -27.47 2.44 -15.04
CA LEU A 82 -27.93 1.06 -15.25
C LEU A 82 -27.04 0.28 -16.24
N ALA A 83 -26.11 0.94 -16.93
CA ALA A 83 -25.09 0.28 -17.72
C ALA A 83 -24.14 -0.48 -16.76
N HIS A 84 -23.75 -1.69 -17.12
CA HIS A 84 -22.79 -2.49 -16.35
C HIS A 84 -22.06 -3.43 -17.31
N ASP A 85 -20.75 -3.26 -17.41
CA ASP A 85 -19.92 -4.03 -18.33
C ASP A 85 -19.26 -5.22 -17.60
N ALA A 86 -19.72 -6.44 -17.85
CA ALA A 86 -19.14 -7.64 -17.26
C ALA A 86 -17.68 -7.88 -17.71
N GLY A 87 -17.27 -7.31 -18.86
CA GLY A 87 -15.90 -7.38 -19.36
C GLY A 87 -14.92 -6.59 -18.49
N PHE A 88 -15.31 -5.40 -18.02
CA PHE A 88 -14.54 -4.60 -17.07
C PHE A 88 -14.31 -5.35 -15.75
N ASP A 89 -15.36 -5.98 -15.22
CA ASP A 89 -15.27 -6.74 -13.98
C ASP A 89 -14.32 -7.94 -14.14
N ALA A 90 -14.48 -8.73 -15.21
CA ALA A 90 -13.58 -9.84 -15.50
C ALA A 90 -12.12 -9.41 -15.70
N LEU A 91 -11.88 -8.24 -16.31
CA LEU A 91 -10.55 -7.67 -16.46
C LEU A 91 -9.95 -7.25 -15.11
N THR A 92 -10.76 -6.64 -14.24
CA THR A 92 -10.37 -6.19 -12.91
C THR A 92 -10.02 -7.37 -12.02
N GLU A 93 -10.83 -8.43 -12.02
CA GLU A 93 -10.52 -9.68 -11.31
C GLU A 93 -9.21 -10.30 -11.80
N SER A 94 -9.03 -10.35 -13.12
CA SER A 94 -7.78 -10.85 -13.72
C SER A 94 -6.57 -10.00 -13.33
N PHE A 95 -6.74 -8.68 -13.19
CA PHE A 95 -5.69 -7.77 -12.73
C PHE A 95 -5.32 -8.06 -11.28
N LEU A 96 -6.31 -8.16 -10.38
CA LEU A 96 -6.09 -8.43 -8.96
C LEU A 96 -5.39 -9.78 -8.76
N GLU A 97 -5.87 -10.85 -9.40
CA GLU A 97 -5.24 -12.17 -9.32
C GLU A 97 -3.80 -12.19 -9.84
N ALA A 98 -3.49 -11.35 -10.84
CA ALA A 98 -2.13 -11.21 -11.33
C ALA A 98 -1.28 -10.32 -10.41
N LEU A 99 -1.87 -9.30 -9.78
CA LEU A 99 -1.22 -8.42 -8.81
C LEU A 99 -0.76 -9.20 -7.58
N TRP A 100 -1.61 -10.07 -7.02
CA TRP A 100 -1.27 -10.87 -5.84
C TRP A 100 -0.07 -11.80 -6.06
N LYS A 101 0.10 -12.30 -7.28
CA LYS A 101 1.25 -13.12 -7.67
C LYS A 101 2.52 -12.29 -7.91
N LEU A 102 2.37 -11.01 -8.27
CA LEU A 102 3.50 -10.10 -8.43
C LEU A 102 4.00 -9.58 -7.09
N ASP A 103 3.06 -9.26 -6.20
CA ASP A 103 3.28 -8.64 -4.90
C ASP A 103 2.55 -9.42 -3.79
N PRO A 104 3.19 -10.48 -3.27
CA PRO A 104 2.67 -11.26 -2.14
C PRO A 104 2.41 -10.43 -0.88
N ASP A 105 3.16 -9.35 -0.65
CA ASP A 105 3.00 -8.52 0.55
C ASP A 105 1.73 -7.67 0.45
N ALA A 106 1.46 -7.11 -0.72
CA ALA A 106 0.15 -6.49 -1.00
C ALA A 106 -1.00 -7.51 -0.89
N ALA A 107 -0.80 -8.75 -1.31
CA ALA A 107 -1.79 -9.81 -1.18
C ALA A 107 -2.12 -10.10 0.30
N VAL A 108 -1.08 -10.27 1.13
CA VAL A 108 -1.23 -10.48 2.58
C VAL A 108 -1.92 -9.29 3.24
N ALA A 109 -1.54 -8.05 2.89
CA ALA A 109 -2.20 -6.85 3.37
C ALA A 109 -3.69 -6.77 3.00
N ALA A 110 -4.07 -7.39 1.88
CA ALA A 110 -5.46 -7.54 1.44
C ALA A 110 -6.18 -8.78 2.03
N GLY A 111 -5.55 -9.52 2.94
CA GLY A 111 -6.12 -10.71 3.60
C GLY A 111 -5.93 -12.02 2.84
N ARG A 112 -5.12 -12.05 1.77
CA ARG A 112 -4.78 -13.26 1.00
C ARG A 112 -3.59 -13.98 1.62
N PHE A 113 -3.82 -14.63 2.75
CA PHE A 113 -2.77 -15.28 3.54
C PHE A 113 -2.20 -16.56 2.92
N GLU A 114 -2.76 -17.07 1.81
CA GLU A 114 -2.10 -18.13 1.04
C GLU A 114 -0.73 -17.70 0.47
N PHE A 115 -0.48 -16.39 0.40
CA PHE A 115 0.80 -15.79 -0.01
C PHE A 115 1.77 -15.53 1.15
N ALA A 116 1.35 -15.73 2.41
CA ALA A 116 2.17 -15.48 3.61
C ALA A 116 3.58 -16.11 3.58
N PRO A 117 3.79 -17.34 3.04
CA PRO A 117 5.12 -17.95 2.95
C PRO A 117 6.10 -17.29 1.96
N LEU A 118 5.63 -16.32 1.16
CA LEU A 118 6.41 -15.70 0.09
C LEU A 118 6.89 -14.32 0.53
N ILE A 119 8.09 -13.95 0.11
CA ILE A 119 8.60 -12.58 0.18
C ILE A 119 9.27 -12.29 -1.16
N THR A 120 9.02 -11.10 -1.69
CA THR A 120 9.56 -10.68 -2.97
C THR A 120 10.86 -9.90 -2.75
N PRO A 121 12.02 -10.39 -3.19
CA PRO A 121 13.26 -9.64 -3.06
C PRO A 121 13.22 -8.40 -3.98
N PRO A 122 13.64 -7.21 -3.49
CA PRO A 122 13.59 -5.96 -4.26
C PRO A 122 14.71 -5.87 -5.30
N SER A 123 14.86 -6.88 -6.15
CA SER A 123 15.93 -7.01 -7.15
C SER A 123 15.61 -6.28 -8.46
N ASP A 124 16.65 -6.02 -9.28
CA ASP A 124 16.49 -5.49 -10.64
C ASP A 124 15.57 -6.35 -11.51
N ALA A 125 15.66 -7.68 -11.39
CA ALA A 125 14.82 -8.60 -12.13
C ALA A 125 13.35 -8.45 -11.73
N GLN A 126 13.08 -8.32 -10.43
CA GLN A 126 11.73 -8.05 -9.94
C GLN A 126 11.22 -6.69 -10.42
N ARG A 127 12.04 -5.63 -10.36
CA ARG A 127 11.64 -4.31 -10.86
C ARG A 127 11.28 -4.32 -12.34
N ARG A 128 12.05 -5.02 -13.19
CA ARG A 128 11.69 -5.22 -14.60
C ARG A 128 10.37 -5.98 -14.78
N LYS A 129 10.14 -7.02 -13.97
CA LYS A 129 8.87 -7.76 -13.96
C LYS A 129 7.70 -6.84 -13.57
N THR A 130 7.86 -6.04 -12.52
CA THR A 130 6.86 -5.04 -12.08
C THR A 130 6.60 -4.00 -13.16
N GLY A 131 7.63 -3.40 -13.76
CA GLY A 131 7.46 -2.42 -14.84
C GLY A 131 6.73 -3.01 -16.05
N SER A 132 7.04 -4.25 -16.42
CA SER A 132 6.35 -4.95 -17.53
C SER A 132 4.88 -5.22 -17.20
N PHE A 133 4.60 -5.65 -15.97
CA PHE A 133 3.24 -5.85 -15.47
C PHE A 133 2.43 -4.55 -15.51
N LEU A 134 2.97 -3.47 -14.94
CA LEU A 134 2.27 -2.18 -14.85
C LEU A 134 1.95 -1.63 -16.24
N ASN A 135 2.90 -1.67 -17.17
CA ASN A 135 2.67 -1.26 -18.55
C ASN A 135 1.62 -2.12 -19.27
N LEU A 136 1.66 -3.43 -19.09
CA LEU A 136 0.66 -4.34 -19.69
C LEU A 136 -0.75 -3.98 -19.22
N TRP A 137 -0.95 -3.84 -17.91
CA TRP A 137 -2.27 -3.56 -17.35
C TRP A 137 -2.75 -2.15 -17.62
N LEU A 138 -1.86 -1.16 -17.58
CA LEU A 138 -2.19 0.22 -17.97
C LEU A 138 -2.76 0.25 -19.39
N ASN A 139 -2.06 -0.37 -20.35
CA ASN A 139 -2.52 -0.45 -21.73
C ASN A 139 -3.88 -1.15 -21.88
N ARG A 140 -4.14 -2.20 -21.08
CA ARG A 140 -5.43 -2.91 -21.11
C ARG A 140 -6.58 -2.03 -20.63
N PHE A 141 -6.42 -1.34 -19.51
CA PHE A 141 -7.46 -0.44 -18.98
C PHE A 141 -7.64 0.83 -19.85
N GLU A 142 -6.57 1.36 -20.45
CA GLU A 142 -6.66 2.53 -21.34
C GLU A 142 -7.46 2.25 -22.62
N ARG A 143 -7.44 1.02 -23.11
CA ARG A 143 -8.17 0.62 -24.34
C ARG A 143 -9.67 0.38 -24.12
N LEU A 144 -10.14 0.33 -22.87
CA LEU A 144 -11.56 0.15 -22.61
C LEU A 144 -12.36 1.40 -23.02
N PRO A 145 -13.42 1.25 -23.82
CA PRO A 145 -14.30 2.36 -24.15
C PRO A 145 -15.12 2.77 -22.92
N ASP A 146 -15.41 4.07 -22.77
CA ASP A 146 -16.19 4.58 -21.64
C ASP A 146 -17.71 4.37 -21.78
N ALA A 147 -18.19 4.25 -23.02
CA ALA A 147 -19.61 4.15 -23.33
C ALA A 147 -20.35 2.98 -22.63
N PRO A 148 -19.80 1.75 -22.56
CA PRO A 148 -20.48 0.63 -21.90
C PRO A 148 -20.37 0.63 -20.36
N LEU A 149 -19.48 1.46 -19.78
CA LEU A 149 -19.21 1.41 -18.35
C LEU A 149 -20.32 2.08 -17.53
N SER A 150 -20.59 1.53 -16.35
CA SER A 150 -21.39 2.22 -15.33
C SER A 150 -20.66 3.47 -14.80
N THR A 151 -21.37 4.35 -14.10
CA THR A 151 -20.70 5.46 -13.39
C THR A 151 -19.68 4.96 -12.37
N SER A 152 -19.97 3.89 -11.64
CA SER A 152 -19.01 3.28 -10.70
C SER A 152 -17.79 2.73 -11.44
N GLN A 153 -18.01 1.96 -12.51
CA GLN A 153 -16.91 1.36 -13.28
C GLN A 153 -16.01 2.43 -13.93
N ARG A 154 -16.56 3.58 -14.33
CA ARG A 154 -15.74 4.72 -14.78
C ARG A 154 -14.87 5.30 -13.66
N MET A 155 -15.39 5.38 -12.44
CA MET A 155 -14.61 5.82 -11.27
C MET A 155 -13.51 4.80 -10.94
N ASP A 156 -13.85 3.52 -10.88
CA ASP A 156 -12.91 2.43 -10.60
C ASP A 156 -11.79 2.39 -11.65
N ARG A 157 -12.14 2.49 -12.94
CA ARG A 157 -11.17 2.61 -14.04
C ARG A 157 -10.25 3.81 -13.86
N THR A 158 -10.81 4.96 -13.50
CA THR A 158 -10.02 6.19 -13.28
C THR A 158 -9.02 6.01 -12.15
N MET A 159 -9.45 5.40 -11.03
CA MET A 159 -8.58 5.10 -9.90
C MET A 159 -7.48 4.10 -10.26
N LEU A 160 -7.82 3.04 -10.99
CA LEU A 160 -6.85 2.03 -11.46
C LEU A 160 -5.80 2.66 -12.38
N LEU A 161 -6.21 3.47 -13.35
CA LEU A 161 -5.30 4.18 -14.24
C LEU A 161 -4.38 5.13 -13.48
N ALA A 162 -4.92 5.88 -12.52
CA ALA A 162 -4.12 6.77 -11.67
C ALA A 162 -3.10 5.99 -10.83
N LYS A 163 -3.51 4.87 -10.22
CA LYS A 163 -2.63 4.01 -9.43
C LYS A 163 -1.51 3.42 -10.28
N LEU A 164 -1.82 2.83 -11.44
CA LEU A 164 -0.82 2.22 -12.33
C LEU A 164 0.21 3.24 -12.83
N ARG A 165 -0.24 4.44 -13.20
CA ARG A 165 0.66 5.54 -13.60
C ARG A 165 1.53 6.02 -12.43
N SER A 166 0.94 6.13 -11.24
CA SER A 166 1.67 6.49 -10.02
C SER A 166 2.74 5.45 -9.67
N ASP A 167 2.43 4.16 -9.78
CA ASP A 167 3.38 3.07 -9.52
C ASP A 167 4.52 3.05 -10.53
N LEU A 168 4.23 3.26 -11.83
CA LEU A 168 5.27 3.41 -12.86
C LEU A 168 6.18 4.60 -12.56
N TRP A 169 5.60 5.74 -12.19
CA TRP A 169 6.38 6.92 -11.81
C TRP A 169 7.24 6.66 -10.57
N ARG A 170 6.72 5.97 -9.54
CA ARG A 170 7.51 5.59 -8.36
C ARG A 170 8.67 4.67 -8.74
N LEU A 171 8.43 3.72 -9.64
CA LEU A 171 9.41 2.75 -10.09
C LEU A 171 10.54 3.39 -10.91
N ASP A 172 10.18 4.23 -11.89
CA ASP A 172 11.08 4.70 -12.94
C ASP A 172 11.61 6.12 -12.75
N VAL A 173 10.88 6.97 -12.02
CA VAL A 173 11.21 8.39 -11.84
C VAL A 173 11.63 8.68 -10.41
N LEU A 174 10.75 8.42 -9.43
CA LEU A 174 11.08 8.66 -8.02
C LEU A 174 12.21 7.75 -7.56
N LYS A 175 12.13 6.47 -7.92
CA LYS A 175 13.10 5.43 -7.55
C LYS A 175 13.39 5.38 -6.06
N GLU A 176 12.35 5.53 -5.23
CA GLU A 176 12.50 5.54 -3.77
C GLU A 176 13.21 4.30 -3.24
N TRP A 177 12.95 3.15 -3.87
CA TRP A 177 13.65 1.88 -3.66
C TRP A 177 15.19 1.97 -3.73
N SER A 178 15.75 2.98 -4.39
CA SER A 178 17.20 3.16 -4.57
C SER A 178 17.85 4.08 -3.53
N TRP A 179 17.18 5.15 -3.10
CA TRP A 179 17.81 6.16 -2.24
C TRP A 179 17.24 6.20 -0.82
N ASN A 180 16.14 5.48 -0.55
CA ASN A 180 15.51 5.37 0.76
C ASN A 180 15.72 3.96 1.34
N PRO A 181 16.70 3.76 2.25
CA PRO A 181 16.90 2.48 2.92
C PRO A 181 15.72 2.03 3.78
N ALA A 182 14.87 2.95 4.27
CA ALA A 182 13.77 2.64 5.16
C ALA A 182 12.62 1.88 4.46
N GLU A 183 12.55 1.93 3.12
CA GLU A 183 11.61 1.11 2.34
C GLU A 183 11.88 -0.39 2.45
N HIS A 184 13.11 -0.80 2.78
CA HIS A 184 13.52 -2.20 2.79
C HIS A 184 13.32 -2.84 4.17
N ASN A 185 12.12 -2.67 4.72
CA ASN A 185 11.76 -3.13 6.06
C ASN A 185 10.68 -4.23 6.02
N PRO A 186 11.01 -5.48 6.41
CA PRO A 186 10.10 -6.62 6.34
C PRO A 186 9.20 -6.77 7.59
N ALA A 187 9.37 -5.94 8.63
CA ALA A 187 8.72 -6.13 9.93
C ALA A 187 7.20 -6.14 9.83
N GLY A 188 6.61 -5.17 9.11
CA GLY A 188 5.17 -5.02 8.98
C GLY A 188 4.47 -6.28 8.45
N PRO A 189 4.88 -6.81 7.28
CA PRO A 189 4.33 -8.07 6.78
C PRO A 189 4.54 -9.27 7.72
N ILE A 190 5.69 -9.38 8.39
CA ILE A 190 5.95 -10.50 9.32
C ILE A 190 5.00 -10.41 10.52
N ASP A 191 4.88 -9.23 11.12
CA ASP A 191 3.96 -8.94 12.23
C ASP A 191 2.51 -9.25 11.85
N LEU A 192 2.07 -8.78 10.69
CA LEU A 192 0.71 -8.99 10.21
C LEU A 192 0.37 -10.49 10.06
N ILE A 193 1.32 -11.29 9.54
CA ILE A 193 1.15 -12.74 9.39
C ILE A 193 1.09 -13.43 10.76
N LEU A 194 1.94 -13.03 11.71
CA LEU A 194 1.98 -13.62 13.05
C LEU A 194 0.72 -13.28 13.86
N ASN A 195 0.29 -12.02 13.83
CA ASN A 195 -0.67 -11.48 14.77
C ASN A 195 -2.11 -11.43 14.26
N THR A 196 -2.35 -11.68 12.96
CA THR A 196 -3.71 -11.83 12.43
C THR A 196 -4.21 -13.27 12.61
N ASP A 197 -5.45 -13.43 13.08
CA ASP A 197 -6.09 -14.75 13.27
C ASP A 197 -6.73 -15.27 11.97
N TRP A 198 -5.90 -15.78 11.05
CA TRP A 198 -6.33 -16.32 9.76
C TRP A 198 -6.14 -17.84 9.63
N ALA A 199 -5.42 -18.45 10.57
CA ALA A 199 -5.16 -19.88 10.66
C ALA A 199 -4.71 -20.26 12.08
N PRO A 200 -4.78 -21.57 12.46
CA PRO A 200 -4.17 -22.03 13.70
C PRO A 200 -2.72 -21.54 13.81
N GLU A 201 -2.34 -21.12 15.01
CA GLU A 201 -1.03 -20.51 15.29
C GLU A 201 0.15 -21.29 14.70
N GLN A 202 0.13 -22.62 14.81
CA GLN A 202 1.17 -23.48 14.24
C GLN A 202 1.30 -23.35 12.72
N ALA A 203 0.20 -23.12 12.00
CA ALA A 203 0.23 -22.88 10.55
C ALA A 203 0.81 -21.50 10.23
N ARG A 204 0.51 -20.48 11.03
CA ARG A 204 1.04 -19.11 10.88
C ARG A 204 2.56 -19.09 11.07
N VAL A 205 3.06 -19.72 12.13
CA VAL A 205 4.50 -19.85 12.42
C VAL A 205 5.22 -20.65 11.33
N LYS A 206 4.62 -21.72 10.80
CA LYS A 206 5.20 -22.47 9.66
C LYS A 206 5.26 -21.65 8.38
N ALA A 207 4.25 -20.83 8.08
CA ALA A 207 4.29 -19.92 6.94
C ALA A 207 5.43 -18.90 7.09
N LEU A 208 5.60 -18.35 8.30
CA LEU A 208 6.71 -17.46 8.61
C LEU A 208 8.07 -18.16 8.49
N HIS A 209 8.19 -19.42 8.87
CA HIS A 209 9.43 -20.18 8.68
C HIS A 209 9.87 -20.19 7.21
N GLU A 210 8.95 -20.47 6.28
CA GLU A 210 9.24 -20.45 4.83
C GLU A 210 9.58 -19.05 4.30
N ARG A 211 9.00 -18.01 4.91
CA ARG A 211 9.30 -16.62 4.59
C ARG A 211 10.68 -16.20 5.09
N LEU A 212 11.03 -16.55 6.33
CA LEU A 212 12.31 -16.19 6.98
C LEU A 212 13.53 -16.78 6.26
N LYS A 213 13.42 -18.01 5.72
CA LYS A 213 14.44 -18.62 4.86
C LYS A 213 14.90 -17.73 3.70
N LYS A 214 14.05 -16.81 3.26
CA LYS A 214 14.30 -15.91 2.12
C LYS A 214 14.77 -14.52 2.55
N LEU A 215 14.75 -14.21 3.85
CA LEU A 215 15.10 -12.88 4.37
C LEU A 215 16.56 -12.48 4.10
N PRO A 216 17.56 -13.38 4.21
CA PRO A 216 18.93 -13.04 3.85
C PRO A 216 19.07 -12.58 2.39
N ALA A 217 18.38 -13.27 1.48
CA ALA A 217 18.36 -12.90 0.06
C ALA A 217 17.61 -11.58 -0.20
N PHE A 218 16.53 -11.32 0.56
CA PHE A 218 15.82 -10.04 0.52
C PHE A 218 16.76 -8.88 0.88
N TYR A 219 17.47 -8.95 2.01
CA TYR A 219 18.39 -7.90 2.42
C TYR A 219 19.61 -7.76 1.50
N ALA A 220 20.11 -8.87 0.94
CA ALA A 220 21.16 -8.82 -0.08
C ALA A 220 20.71 -8.05 -1.33
N ALA A 221 19.48 -8.32 -1.81
CA ALA A 221 18.90 -7.61 -2.96
C ALA A 221 18.59 -6.14 -2.65
N ALA A 222 18.11 -5.84 -1.44
CA ALA A 222 17.90 -4.47 -0.96
C ALA A 222 19.21 -3.69 -0.98
N ARG A 223 20.27 -4.24 -0.36
CA ARG A 223 21.61 -3.63 -0.34
C ARG A 223 22.15 -3.38 -1.75
N ALA A 224 21.98 -4.34 -2.67
CA ALA A 224 22.41 -4.21 -4.05
C ALA A 224 21.63 -3.14 -4.84
N SER A 225 20.41 -2.83 -4.40
CA SER A 225 19.54 -1.84 -5.05
C SER A 225 19.75 -0.42 -4.54
N LEU A 226 20.37 -0.25 -3.38
CA LEU A 226 20.62 1.05 -2.78
C LEU A 226 21.77 1.79 -3.49
N SER A 227 21.54 3.06 -3.81
CA SER A 227 22.52 3.98 -4.41
C SER A 227 22.15 5.42 -4.06
N ASN A 228 23.14 6.27 -3.79
CA ASN A 228 22.94 7.70 -3.46
C ASN A 228 21.91 7.90 -2.32
N VAL A 229 22.01 7.11 -1.25
CA VAL A 229 21.07 7.17 -0.13
C VAL A 229 21.13 8.50 0.61
N THR A 230 19.99 8.97 1.10
CA THR A 230 19.93 10.20 1.91
C THR A 230 20.25 9.88 3.37
N ARG A 231 20.81 10.85 4.10
CA ARG A 231 21.16 10.68 5.51
C ARG A 231 19.91 10.45 6.36
N GLU A 232 18.88 11.25 6.13
CA GLU A 232 17.63 11.25 6.92
C GLU A 232 16.92 9.89 6.84
N HIS A 233 16.82 9.30 5.64
CA HIS A 233 16.19 7.99 5.47
C HIS A 233 17.09 6.83 5.93
N THR A 234 18.41 7.02 5.91
CA THR A 234 19.34 6.06 6.52
C THR A 234 19.21 6.06 8.05
N GLU A 235 19.12 7.25 8.67
CA GLU A 235 18.86 7.39 10.10
C GLU A 235 17.51 6.77 10.49
N LEU A 236 16.47 6.97 9.68
CA LEU A 236 15.17 6.32 9.89
C LEU A 236 15.27 4.79 9.82
N ALA A 237 15.93 4.24 8.79
CA ALA A 237 16.10 2.79 8.67
C ALA A 237 16.82 2.18 9.89
N LEU A 238 17.84 2.86 10.41
CA LEU A 238 18.55 2.44 11.62
C LEU A 238 17.66 2.54 12.87
N GLN A 239 16.80 3.57 12.96
CA GLN A 239 15.83 3.70 14.05
C GLN A 239 14.75 2.61 14.00
N GLN A 240 14.40 2.12 12.81
CA GLN A 240 13.41 1.06 12.62
C GLN A 240 13.99 -0.35 12.82
N ALA A 241 15.28 -0.56 12.60
CA ALA A 241 15.92 -1.89 12.66
C ALA A 241 15.66 -2.68 13.97
N PRO A 242 15.67 -2.05 15.17
CA PRO A 242 15.28 -2.75 16.40
C PRO A 242 13.85 -3.32 16.39
N GLY A 243 12.94 -2.69 15.64
CA GLY A 243 11.58 -3.19 15.47
C GLY A 243 11.51 -4.46 14.64
N VAL A 244 12.42 -4.65 13.68
CA VAL A 244 12.54 -5.93 12.94
C VAL A 244 12.96 -7.03 13.91
N LEU A 245 13.99 -6.78 14.72
CA LEU A 245 14.49 -7.76 15.70
C LEU A 245 13.40 -8.16 16.70
N ALA A 246 12.62 -7.20 17.20
CA ALA A 246 11.51 -7.49 18.11
C ALA A 246 10.48 -8.44 17.49
N VAL A 247 10.12 -8.23 16.22
CA VAL A 247 9.18 -9.12 15.51
C VAL A 247 9.79 -10.52 15.31
N LEU A 248 11.10 -10.63 15.05
CA LEU A 248 11.78 -11.93 14.95
C LEU A 248 11.81 -12.66 16.30
N ASP A 249 12.06 -11.94 17.40
CA ASP A 249 12.02 -12.48 18.76
C ASP A 249 10.62 -13.00 19.13
N ASP A 250 9.57 -12.31 18.67
CA ASP A 250 8.18 -12.77 18.83
C ASP A 250 7.97 -14.08 18.05
N VAL A 251 8.39 -14.15 16.78
CA VAL A 251 8.30 -15.39 16.00
C VAL A 251 9.05 -16.53 16.69
N GLU A 252 10.25 -16.29 17.23
CA GLU A 252 10.98 -17.30 17.98
C GLU A 252 10.20 -17.76 19.22
N SER A 253 9.65 -16.83 20.01
CA SER A 253 8.86 -17.14 21.20
C SER A 253 7.66 -18.03 20.88
N HIS A 254 6.89 -17.69 19.85
CA HIS A 254 5.77 -18.50 19.38
C HIS A 254 6.24 -19.88 18.89
N ALA A 255 7.35 -19.94 18.14
CA ALA A 255 7.92 -21.21 17.70
C ALA A 255 8.35 -22.09 18.89
N GLN A 256 8.94 -21.52 19.94
CA GLN A 256 9.34 -22.25 21.15
C GLN A 256 8.14 -22.84 21.89
N GLN A 257 7.06 -22.06 22.05
CA GLN A 257 5.82 -22.52 22.71
C GLN A 257 5.17 -23.69 21.95
N LEU A 258 5.32 -23.73 20.63
CA LEU A 258 4.82 -24.79 19.76
C LEU A 258 5.79 -25.98 19.60
N GLY A 259 6.96 -25.96 20.25
CA GLY A 259 7.99 -26.99 20.09
C GLY A 259 8.72 -26.97 18.74
N LEU A 260 8.63 -25.87 18.00
CA LEU A 260 9.29 -25.63 16.70
C LEU A 260 10.58 -24.79 16.81
N GLY A 261 10.93 -24.29 18.00
CA GLY A 261 12.06 -23.37 18.18
C GLY A 261 13.39 -23.89 17.65
N SER A 262 13.74 -25.16 17.92
CA SER A 262 15.00 -25.75 17.42
C SER A 262 15.04 -25.92 15.91
N LEU A 263 13.88 -26.14 15.28
CA LEU A 263 13.75 -26.27 13.83
C LEU A 263 13.96 -24.91 13.13
N MET A 264 13.43 -23.83 13.70
CA MET A 264 13.44 -22.51 13.08
C MET A 264 14.69 -21.69 13.40
N ARG A 265 15.41 -22.01 14.48
CA ARG A 265 16.57 -21.24 14.95
C ARG A 265 17.61 -20.92 13.87
N PRO A 266 18.05 -21.86 13.00
CA PRO A 266 19.04 -21.53 11.98
C PRO A 266 18.59 -20.44 11.00
N ASP A 267 17.30 -20.43 10.64
CA ASP A 267 16.74 -19.46 9.70
C ASP A 267 16.46 -18.12 10.40
N LEU A 268 16.12 -18.13 11.69
CA LEU A 268 16.00 -16.93 12.53
C LEU A 268 17.36 -16.27 12.78
N ASP A 269 18.41 -17.05 13.04
CA ASP A 269 19.78 -16.54 13.25
C ASP A 269 20.36 -15.94 11.95
N ALA A 270 19.96 -16.48 10.80
CA ALA A 270 20.38 -15.98 9.49
C ALA A 270 19.62 -14.71 9.05
N ALA A 271 18.36 -14.58 9.48
CA ALA A 271 17.45 -13.49 9.18
C ALA A 271 17.89 -12.17 9.85
#